data_AF-A0A7S3W153-F1
#
_entry.id   AF-A0A7S3W153-F1
#
_cell.length_a   1.000
_cell.length_b   1.000
_cell.length_c   1.000
_cell.angle_alpha   90.00
_cell.angle_beta   90.00
_cell.angle_gamma   90.00
#
_symmetry.space_group_name_H-M   'P 1'
#
loop_
_entity.id
_entity.type
_entity.pdbx_description
1 polymer ?
#
loop_
_entity_poly.entity_id
_entity_poly.type
_entity_poly.pdbx_seq_one_letter_code
_entity_poly.pdbx_strand_id
1 'polypeptide(L)'
;VEEHGSVYVCSFCNFAVSLAKNAKDNGRTLTANKPVIDGYDMTQTWDKFQQKFDALEISAAGGAVAEGHWEPTPSSASWLSGVSQRMAICRNCGFQLGWRYEPAGNPHE
;
A
#
# COMPACT_ATOMS: atom_id res chain seq x y z
N VAL A 1 2.78 2.74 9.92
CA VAL A 1 3.65 2.00 10.88
C VAL A 1 4.40 3.01 11.73
N GLU A 2 4.84 2.64 12.91
CA GLU A 2 5.62 3.50 13.82
C GLU A 2 6.99 2.88 14.09
N GLU A 3 8.01 3.72 14.27
CA GLU A 3 9.38 3.29 14.55
C GLU A 3 9.59 3.13 16.06
N HIS A 4 9.93 1.91 16.48
CA HIS A 4 10.20 1.56 17.88
C HIS A 4 11.63 0.99 17.98
N GLY A 5 12.62 1.87 17.88
CA GLY A 5 14.03 1.49 17.91
C GLY A 5 14.42 0.66 16.69
N SER A 6 14.71 -0.62 16.86
CA SER A 6 15.18 -1.50 15.77
C SER A 6 14.06 -2.15 14.95
N VAL A 7 12.78 -1.84 15.26
CA VAL A 7 11.61 -2.44 14.62
C VAL A 7 10.56 -1.39 14.24
N TYR A 8 9.88 -1.63 13.12
CA TYR A 8 8.64 -0.96 12.78
C TYR A 8 7.45 -1.78 13.26
N VAL A 9 6.53 -1.11 13.95
CA VAL A 9 5.33 -1.74 14.53
C VAL A 9 4.05 -1.19 13.90
N CYS A 10 2.96 -1.95 14.01
CA CYS A 10 1.64 -1.50 13.67
C CYS A 10 1.18 -0.45 14.70
N SER A 11 0.84 0.75 14.27
CA SER A 11 0.36 1.85 15.14
C SER A 11 -0.95 1.54 15.85
N PHE A 12 -1.72 0.56 15.37
CA PHE A 12 -3.01 0.20 15.96
C PHE A 12 -2.89 -0.86 17.07
N CYS A 13 -1.98 -1.83 16.94
CA CYS A 13 -1.89 -2.97 17.87
C CYS A 13 -0.48 -3.26 18.39
N ASN A 14 0.51 -2.43 18.09
CA ASN A 14 1.92 -2.57 18.47
C ASN A 14 2.60 -3.87 18.00
N PHE A 15 1.99 -4.62 17.09
CA PHE A 15 2.57 -5.83 16.54
C PHE A 15 3.77 -5.52 15.64
N ALA A 16 4.83 -6.32 15.73
CA ALA A 16 6.03 -6.14 14.91
C ALA A 16 5.73 -6.40 13.42
N VAL A 17 6.03 -5.41 12.57
CA VAL A 17 5.78 -5.46 11.13
C VAL A 17 7.06 -5.73 10.34
N SER A 18 8.13 -4.99 10.64
CA SER A 18 9.42 -5.10 9.96
C SER A 18 10.59 -4.71 10.87
N LEU A 19 11.81 -5.09 10.47
CA LEU A 19 13.04 -4.62 11.10
C LEU A 19 13.43 -3.26 10.48
N ALA A 20 13.99 -2.36 11.27
CA ALA A 20 14.40 -1.03 10.80
C ALA A 20 15.37 -1.10 9.61
N LYS A 21 16.30 -2.06 9.64
CA LYS A 21 17.28 -2.31 8.56
C LYS A 21 16.68 -2.65 7.19
N ASN A 22 15.40 -3.03 7.13
CA ASN A 22 14.73 -3.37 5.88
C ASN A 22 14.07 -2.14 5.24
N ALA A 23 13.95 -1.04 5.96
CA ALA A 23 13.49 0.22 5.40
C ALA A 23 14.58 0.85 4.53
N LYS A 24 14.16 1.51 3.47
CA LYS A 24 15.04 2.39 2.69
C LYS A 24 14.94 3.80 3.27
N ASP A 25 16.07 4.49 3.39
CA ASP A 25 16.19 5.80 4.04
C ASP A 25 15.45 6.96 3.34
N ASN A 26 14.75 6.68 2.25
CA ASN A 26 14.00 7.68 1.51
C ASN A 26 12.50 7.50 1.77
N GLY A 27 12.02 8.12 2.85
CA GLY A 27 10.59 8.38 2.99
C GLY A 27 10.09 9.08 1.72
N ARG A 28 9.05 8.55 1.10
CA ARG A 28 8.49 9.05 -0.16
C ARG A 28 7.07 9.51 0.06
N THR A 29 6.80 10.75 -0.30
CA THR A 29 5.43 11.22 -0.45
C THR A 29 4.85 10.66 -1.75
N LEU A 30 3.78 9.88 -1.65
CA LEU A 30 2.96 9.42 -2.76
C LEU A 30 1.78 10.37 -2.92
N THR A 31 1.66 11.00 -4.10
CA THR A 31 0.57 11.91 -4.42
C THR A 31 -0.10 11.45 -5.71
N ALA A 32 -1.43 11.30 -5.70
CA ALA A 32 -2.19 11.07 -6.93
C ALA A 32 -3.57 11.73 -6.87
N ASN A 33 -4.06 12.15 -8.02
CA ASN A 33 -5.44 12.59 -8.18
C ASN A 33 -6.30 11.35 -8.45
N LYS A 34 -7.20 11.02 -7.53
CA LYS A 34 -8.14 9.89 -7.67
C LYS A 34 -9.55 10.42 -7.92
N PRO A 35 -10.36 9.71 -8.74
CA PRO A 35 -11.76 10.07 -8.91
C PRO A 35 -12.51 9.89 -7.59
N VAL A 36 -13.43 10.81 -7.28
CA VAL A 36 -14.37 10.61 -6.19
C VAL A 36 -15.42 9.61 -6.66
N ILE A 37 -15.56 8.50 -5.92
CA ILE A 37 -16.62 7.52 -6.13
C ILE A 37 -17.74 7.88 -5.16
N ASP A 38 -18.96 8.07 -5.67
CA ASP A 38 -20.13 8.20 -4.82
C ASP A 38 -20.42 6.86 -4.15
N GLY A 39 -20.37 6.83 -2.82
CA GLY A 39 -20.57 5.62 -2.03
C GLY A 39 -22.00 5.08 -2.04
N TYR A 40 -22.97 5.86 -2.52
CA TYR A 40 -24.37 5.43 -2.61
C TYR A 40 -24.66 4.61 -3.87
N ASP A 41 -24.15 5.04 -5.03
CA ASP A 41 -24.43 4.41 -6.33
C ASP A 41 -23.19 3.78 -6.99
N MET A 42 -22.02 3.88 -6.35
CA MET A 42 -20.73 3.39 -6.85
C MET A 42 -20.35 4.01 -8.21
N THR A 43 -20.87 5.18 -8.56
CA THR A 43 -20.55 5.88 -9.81
C THR A 43 -19.29 6.74 -9.64
N GLN A 44 -18.49 6.79 -10.72
CA GLN A 44 -17.38 7.74 -10.79
C GLN A 44 -17.93 9.13 -11.07
N THR A 45 -17.68 10.06 -10.16
CA THR A 45 -17.99 11.47 -10.40
C THR A 45 -16.89 12.13 -11.24
N TRP A 46 -17.21 13.30 -11.81
CA TRP A 46 -16.22 14.13 -12.50
C TRP A 46 -15.22 14.79 -11.55
N ASP A 47 -15.53 14.81 -10.26
CA ASP A 47 -14.69 15.38 -9.23
C ASP A 47 -13.49 14.47 -8.95
N LYS A 48 -12.33 15.11 -8.80
CA LYS A 48 -11.09 14.45 -8.42
C LYS A 48 -10.61 15.08 -7.13
N PHE A 49 -10.14 14.22 -6.24
CA PHE A 49 -9.46 14.68 -5.04
C PHE A 49 -8.02 14.20 -5.06
N GLN A 50 -7.15 15.02 -4.46
CA GLN A 50 -5.75 14.67 -4.31
C GLN A 50 -5.59 13.82 -3.05
N GLN A 51 -5.16 12.58 -3.24
CA GLN A 51 -4.70 11.73 -2.14
C GLN A 51 -3.20 11.89 -1.98
N LYS A 52 -2.78 12.06 -0.72
CA LYS A 52 -1.38 12.15 -0.32
C LYS A 52 -1.11 11.16 0.81
N PHE A 53 -0.05 10.37 0.66
CA PHE A 53 0.46 9.48 1.69
C PHE A 53 1.95 9.71 1.89
N ASP A 54 2.37 9.87 3.13
CA ASP A 54 3.78 9.79 3.47
C ASP A 54 4.11 8.31 3.72
N ALA A 55 4.82 7.72 2.76
CA ALA A 55 5.08 6.29 2.70
C ALA A 55 6.55 5.99 2.98
N LEU A 56 6.79 4.90 3.71
CA LEU A 56 8.12 4.34 3.89
C LEU A 56 8.24 3.08 3.04
N GLU A 57 9.30 2.99 2.23
CA GLU A 57 9.57 1.78 1.47
C GLU A 57 10.29 0.76 2.35
N ILE A 58 9.72 -0.44 2.45
CA ILE A 58 10.25 -1.54 3.24
C ILE A 58 10.45 -2.75 2.33
N SER A 59 11.68 -3.24 2.24
CA SER A 59 12.06 -4.39 1.40
C SER A 59 11.47 -5.72 1.87
N ALA A 60 11.26 -5.88 3.19
CA ALA A 60 10.66 -7.07 3.77
C ALA A 60 9.86 -6.75 5.05
N ALA A 61 8.59 -7.14 5.10
CA ALA A 61 7.68 -6.89 6.21
C ALA A 61 6.91 -8.17 6.60
N GLY A 62 7.51 -9.03 7.43
CA GLY A 62 6.93 -10.33 7.82
C GLY A 62 5.67 -10.25 8.68
N GLY A 63 5.42 -9.10 9.32
CA GLY A 63 4.19 -8.85 10.08
C GLY A 63 3.06 -8.24 9.27
N ALA A 64 3.22 -8.10 7.96
CA ALA A 64 2.17 -7.67 7.04
C ALA A 64 1.73 -8.82 6.12
N VAL A 65 0.46 -8.82 5.75
CA VAL A 65 -0.15 -9.75 4.78
C VAL A 65 -0.70 -8.94 3.62
N ALA A 66 -0.48 -9.40 2.38
CA ALA A 66 -1.06 -8.77 1.21
C ALA A 66 -2.45 -9.39 0.92
N GLU A 67 -3.49 -8.57 0.95
CA GLU A 67 -4.85 -8.98 0.61
C GLU A 67 -5.10 -8.96 -0.89
N GLY A 68 -6.06 -9.78 -1.34
CA GLY A 68 -6.52 -9.87 -2.73
C GLY A 68 -5.47 -10.47 -3.64
N HIS A 69 -5.68 -11.69 -4.14
CA HIS A 69 -4.84 -12.27 -5.18
C HIS A 69 -5.63 -12.21 -6.49
N TRP A 70 -5.11 -11.49 -7.49
CA TRP A 70 -5.75 -11.32 -8.78
C TRP A 70 -4.91 -12.00 -9.86
N GLU A 71 -5.55 -12.84 -10.67
CA GLU A 71 -4.93 -13.45 -11.86
C GLU A 71 -5.81 -13.15 -13.08
N PRO A 72 -5.34 -12.35 -14.05
CA PRO A 72 -4.06 -11.63 -14.08
C PRO A 72 -4.03 -10.42 -13.14
N THR A 73 -2.85 -10.00 -12.70
CA THR A 73 -2.70 -8.84 -11.83
C THR A 73 -3.08 -7.57 -12.60
N PRO A 74 -4.09 -6.79 -12.18
CA PRO A 74 -4.50 -5.60 -12.91
C PRO A 74 -3.38 -4.54 -12.88
N SER A 75 -3.20 -3.86 -14.02
CA SER A 75 -2.26 -2.75 -14.18
C SER A 75 -2.81 -1.41 -13.67
N SER A 76 -4.06 -1.39 -13.19
CA SER A 76 -4.76 -0.15 -12.88
C SER A 76 -4.57 0.31 -11.44
N ALA A 77 -4.49 1.63 -11.26
CA ALA A 77 -4.52 2.37 -10.00
C ALA A 77 -3.32 2.24 -9.03
N SER A 78 -2.21 1.61 -9.44
CA SER A 78 -0.98 1.59 -8.63
C SER A 78 -0.42 3.00 -8.37
N TRP A 79 0.14 3.23 -7.18
CA TRP A 79 0.87 4.46 -6.86
C TRP A 79 2.22 4.57 -7.59
N LEU A 80 2.77 3.43 -8.01
CA LEU A 80 4.05 3.33 -8.70
C LEU A 80 3.84 2.76 -10.10
N SER A 81 4.43 3.40 -11.11
CA SER A 81 4.31 2.97 -12.51
C SER A 81 5.02 1.63 -12.74
N GLY A 82 4.44 0.77 -13.58
CA GLY A 82 5.02 -0.52 -13.98
C GLY A 82 4.93 -1.64 -12.94
N VAL A 83 4.27 -1.40 -11.80
CA VAL A 83 4.03 -2.42 -10.78
C VAL A 83 2.56 -2.50 -10.46
N SER A 84 2.09 -3.68 -10.08
CA SER A 84 0.79 -3.82 -9.46
C SER A 84 0.91 -3.63 -7.95
N GLN A 85 -0.20 -3.24 -7.31
CA GLN A 85 -0.25 -3.04 -5.88
C GLN A 85 -1.37 -3.87 -5.25
N ARG A 86 -1.10 -4.41 -4.07
CA ARG A 86 -2.05 -5.09 -3.21
C ARG A 86 -2.10 -4.41 -1.87
N MET A 87 -3.27 -4.35 -1.24
CA MET A 87 -3.38 -3.79 0.10
C MET A 87 -2.57 -4.65 1.07
N ALA A 88 -1.70 -4.02 1.85
CA ALA A 88 -0.93 -4.68 2.90
C ALA A 88 -1.57 -4.36 4.26
N ILE A 89 -1.99 -5.40 4.96
CA ILE A 89 -2.66 -5.31 6.27
C ILE A 89 -1.79 -5.89 7.37
N CYS A 90 -2.01 -5.45 8.61
CA CYS A 90 -1.37 -6.03 9.78
C CYS A 90 -1.83 -7.47 9.96
N ARG A 91 -0.88 -8.40 10.09
CA ARG A 91 -1.17 -9.82 10.31
C ARG A 91 -1.95 -10.09 11.60
N ASN A 92 -1.82 -9.21 12.60
CA ASN A 92 -2.43 -9.38 13.91
C ASN A 92 -3.85 -8.79 13.99
N CYS A 93 -4.05 -7.54 13.54
CA CYS A 93 -5.32 -6.82 13.73
C CYS A 93 -6.07 -6.49 12.43
N GLY A 94 -5.53 -6.80 11.25
CA GLY A 94 -6.15 -6.48 9.97
C GLY A 94 -6.10 -5.00 9.57
N PHE A 95 -5.51 -4.13 10.39
CA PHE A 95 -5.40 -2.70 10.07
C PHE A 95 -4.58 -2.48 8.78
N GLN A 96 -5.05 -1.59 7.91
CA GLN A 96 -4.34 -1.26 6.67
C GLN A 96 -3.02 -0.54 6.96
N LEU A 97 -1.90 -1.16 6.57
CA LEU A 97 -0.55 -0.65 6.78
C LEU A 97 0.03 0.06 5.55
N GLY A 98 -0.47 -0.25 4.35
CA GLY A 98 0.02 0.33 3.10
C GLY A 98 -0.24 -0.61 1.93
N TRP A 99 0.77 -0.76 1.06
CA TRP A 99 0.68 -1.59 -0.14
C TRP A 99 1.90 -2.47 -0.33
N ARG A 100 1.67 -3.68 -0.85
CA ARG A 100 2.71 -4.54 -1.40
C ARG A 100 2.75 -4.33 -2.90
N TYR A 101 3.92 -4.01 -3.43
CA TYR A 101 4.14 -3.91 -4.87
C TYR A 101 4.67 -5.23 -5.42
N GLU A 102 4.11 -5.65 -6.53
CA GLU A 102 4.53 -6.84 -7.28
C GLU A 102 4.81 -6.44 -8.73
N PRO A 103 5.75 -7.10 -9.43
CA PRO A 103 5.91 -6.89 -10.86
C PRO A 103 4.55 -7.05 -11.53
N ALA A 104 4.15 -6.09 -12.36
CA ALA A 104 2.94 -6.27 -13.14
C ALA A 104 3.14 -7.51 -14.03
N GLY A 105 2.17 -8.44 -14.04
CA GLY A 105 2.10 -9.44 -15.10
C GLY A 105 2.02 -8.72 -16.44
N ASN A 106 2.66 -9.26 -17.48
CA ASN A 106 2.74 -8.63 -18.80
C ASN A 106 1.39 -8.01 -19.18
N PRO A 107 1.35 -6.72 -19.61
CA PRO A 107 0.17 -6.22 -20.27
C PRO A 107 -0.05 -7.13 -21.48
N HIS A 108 -1.20 -7.81 -21.55
CA HIS A 108 -1.64 -8.21 -22.88
C HIS A 108 -1.86 -6.92 -23.67
N GLU A 109 -1.12 -6.83 -24.78
CA GLU A 109 -1.12 -5.73 -25.75
C GLU A 109 -2.52 -5.24 -26.14
#